data_AF-A0A660TGG0-F1
#
_entry.id   AF-A0A660TGG0-F1
#
_cell.length_a   1.000
_cell.length_b   1.000
_cell.length_c   1.000
_cell.angle_alpha   90.00
_cell.angle_beta   90.00
_cell.angle_gamma   90.00
#
_symmetry.space_group_name_H-M   'P 1'
#
loop_
_entity.id
_entity.type
_entity.pdbx_description
1 polymer ?
#
loop_
_entity_poly.entity_id
_entity_poly.type
_entity_poly.pdbx_seq_one_letter_code
_entity_poly.pdbx_strand_id
1 'polypeptide(L)' 'MKNLQISLDSNIITFIEKITKEQHKTRSAVIREAINYWIKHKTIEEFENQWISALQEEEPDYTIADKAWMDAEQWDEQ' A
#
# COMPACT_ATOMS: atom_id res chain seq x y z
N MET A 1 -19.79 -16.60 -7.36
CA MET A 1 -19.23 -15.47 -8.14
C MET A 1 -20.34 -14.45 -8.36
N LYS A 2 -20.10 -13.16 -8.14
CA LYS A 2 -21.04 -12.09 -8.49
C LYS A 2 -20.56 -11.43 -9.78
N ASN A 3 -21.45 -11.17 -10.72
CA ASN A 3 -21.12 -10.50 -11.97
C ASN A 3 -21.30 -9.00 -11.81
N LEU A 4 -20.33 -8.22 -12.28
CA LEU A 4 -20.37 -6.76 -12.28
C LEU A 4 -20.28 -6.29 -13.74
N GLN A 5 -21.18 -5.39 -14.12
CA GLN A 5 -21.12 -4.69 -15.40
C GLN A 5 -20.52 -3.31 -15.16
N ILE A 6 -19.50 -2.96 -15.95
CA ILE A 6 -18.81 -1.67 -15.88
C ILE A 6 -18.70 -1.08 -17.28
N SER A 7 -18.79 0.24 -17.36
CA SER A 7 -18.50 1.00 -18.57
C SER A 7 -17.09 1.57 -18.45
N LEU A 8 -16.29 1.39 -19.50
CA LEU A 8 -14.91 1.86 -19.59
C LEU A 8 -14.73 2.61 -20.90
N ASP A 9 -13.81 3.57 -20.92
CA ASP A 9 -13.44 4.26 -22.15
C ASP A 9 -12.86 3.29 -23.18
N SER A 10 -13.11 3.58 -24.46
CA SER A 10 -12.68 2.74 -25.58
C SER A 10 -11.17 2.48 -25.55
N ASN A 11 -10.37 3.48 -25.19
CA ASN A 11 -8.91 3.36 -25.08
C ASN A 11 -8.49 2.31 -24.05
N ILE A 12 -9.18 2.27 -22.89
CA ILE A 12 -8.91 1.30 -21.83
C ILE A 12 -9.30 -0.11 -22.30
N ILE A 13 -10.44 -0.23 -22.99
CA ILE A 13 -10.89 -1.52 -23.54
C ILE A 13 -9.85 -2.05 -24.54
N THR A 14 -9.37 -1.22 -25.47
CA THR A 14 -8.35 -1.61 -26.44
C THR A 14 -7.05 -2.05 -25.76
N PHE A 15 -6.65 -1.35 -24.70
CA PHE A 15 -5.47 -1.73 -23.92
C PHE A 15 -5.65 -3.08 -23.21
N ILE A 16 -6.79 -3.30 -22.56
CA ILE A 16 -7.13 -4.60 -21.94
C ILE A 16 -7.12 -5.70 -22.99
N GLU A 17 -7.70 -5.46 -24.17
CA GLU A 17 -7.73 -6.43 -25.26
C GLU A 17 -6.33 -6.82 -25.74
N LYS A 18 -5.41 -5.84 -25.85
CA LYS A 18 -4.01 -6.10 -26.18
C LYS A 18 -3.38 -7.05 -25.15
N ILE A 19 -3.51 -6.75 -23.86
CA ILE A 19 -2.97 -7.59 -22.78
C ILE A 19 -3.59 -8.99 -22.79
N THR A 20 -4.91 -9.09 -23.00
CA THR A 20 -5.58 -10.40 -23.05
C THR A 20 -5.04 -11.28 -24.16
N LYS A 21 -4.69 -10.70 -25.32
CA LYS A 21 -4.06 -11.41 -26.44
C LYS A 21 -2.64 -11.85 -26.10
N GLU A 22 -1.84 -10.95 -25.55
CA GLU A 22 -0.43 -11.21 -25.21
C GLU A 22 -0.28 -12.25 -24.10
N GLN A 23 -1.18 -12.25 -23.11
CA GLN A 23 -1.11 -13.16 -21.96
C GLN A 23 -2.00 -14.39 -22.08
N HIS A 24 -2.74 -14.53 -23.19
CA HIS A 24 -3.75 -15.60 -23.38
C HIS A 24 -4.75 -15.71 -22.22
N LYS A 25 -5.16 -14.56 -21.66
CA LYS A 25 -6.10 -14.47 -20.52
C LYS A 25 -7.44 -13.90 -20.97
N THR A 26 -8.51 -14.21 -20.24
CA THR A 26 -9.81 -13.56 -20.46
C THR A 26 -9.79 -12.11 -19.94
N ARG A 27 -10.65 -11.25 -20.48
CA ARG A 27 -10.81 -9.86 -19.99
C ARG A 27 -11.04 -9.81 -18.48
N SER A 28 -11.94 -10.68 -17.99
CA SER A 28 -12.26 -10.76 -16.56
C SER A 28 -11.07 -11.21 -15.70
N ALA A 29 -10.18 -12.06 -16.22
CA ALA A 29 -8.97 -12.46 -15.52
C ALA A 29 -7.97 -11.30 -15.41
N VAL A 30 -7.74 -10.58 -16.51
CA VAL A 30 -6.86 -9.40 -16.52
C VAL A 30 -7.41 -8.29 -15.61
N ILE A 31 -8.71 -8.00 -15.69
CA ILE A 31 -9.36 -7.01 -14.83
C ILE A 31 -9.27 -7.40 -13.36
N ARG A 32 -9.51 -8.68 -13.02
CA ARG A 32 -9.38 -9.17 -11.63
C ARG A 32 -7.96 -9.02 -11.11
N GLU A 33 -6.97 -9.35 -11.92
CA GLU A 33 -5.56 -9.22 -11.56
C GLU A 33 -5.17 -7.76 -11.32
N ALA A 34 -5.59 -6.86 -12.21
CA ALA A 34 -5.37 -5.42 -12.08
C ALA A 34 -6.03 -4.85 -10.82
N ILE A 35 -7.28 -5.21 -10.54
CA ILE A 35 -7.99 -4.76 -9.33
C ILE A 35 -7.29 -5.28 -8.07
N ASN A 36 -6.92 -6.57 -8.03
CA ASN A 36 -6.22 -7.15 -6.89
C ASN A 36 -4.85 -6.48 -6.65
N TYR A 37 -4.11 -6.20 -7.72
CA TYR A 37 -2.85 -5.49 -7.65
C TYR A 37 -3.04 -4.08 -7.09
N TRP A 38 -4.01 -3.33 -7.62
CA TRP A 38 -4.30 -1.98 -7.20
C TRP A 38 -4.75 -1.91 -5.73
N ILE A 39 -5.63 -2.80 -5.28
CA ILE A 39 -6.07 -2.85 -3.87
C ILE A 39 -4.87 -3.10 -2.96
N LYS A 40 -4.03 -4.09 -3.27
CA LYS A 40 -2.84 -4.39 -2.46
C LYS A 40 -1.90 -3.19 -2.39
N HIS A 41 -1.66 -2.53 -3.52
CA HIS A 41 -0.77 -1.39 -3.58
C HIS A 41 -1.33 -0.19 -2.80
N LYS A 42 -2.64 0.08 -2.92
CA LYS A 42 -3.30 1.14 -2.17
C LYS A 42 -3.31 0.90 -0.67
N THR A 43 -3.55 -0.33 -0.22
CA THR A 43 -3.47 -0.65 1.20
C THR A 43 -2.06 -0.44 1.76
N ILE A 44 -1.02 -0.73 0.97
CA ILE A 44 0.38 -0.46 1.37
C ILE A 44 0.63 1.04 1.41
N GLU A 45 0.27 1.80 0.36
CA GLU A 45 0.44 3.26 0.36
C GLU A 45 -0.33 3.93 1.51
N GLU A 46 -1.55 3.48 1.81
CA GLU A 46 -2.34 4.01 2.93
C GLU A 46 -1.66 3.73 4.28
N PHE A 47 -1.11 2.52 4.46
CA PHE A 47 -0.34 2.18 5.65
C PHE A 47 0.93 3.02 5.77
N GLU A 48 1.69 3.17 4.68
CA GLU A 48 2.90 3.99 4.66
C GLU A 48 2.60 5.45 4.99
N ASN A 49 1.54 6.01 4.40
CA ASN A 49 1.11 7.38 4.70
C ASN A 49 0.67 7.53 6.16
N GLN A 50 -0.06 6.57 6.72
CA GLN A 50 -0.44 6.60 8.14
C GLN A 50 0.78 6.53 9.05
N TRP A 51 1.76 5.69 8.72
CA TRP A 51 3.00 5.57 9.48
C TRP A 51 3.82 6.86 9.41
N ILE A 52 4.02 7.43 8.22
CA ILE A 52 4.74 8.71 8.06
C ILE A 52 4.04 9.81 8.85
N SER A 53 2.71 9.91 8.79
CA SER A 53 1.95 10.89 9.58
C SER A 53 2.14 10.67 11.08
N ALA A 54 2.10 9.43 11.57
CA ALA A 54 2.32 9.15 12.99
C ALA A 54 3.73 9.56 13.45
N LEU A 55 4.76 9.35 12.63
CA LEU A 55 6.13 9.79 12.91
C LEU A 55 6.32 11.31 12.83
N GLN A 56 5.45 12.03 12.12
CA GLN A 56 5.47 13.48 12.04
C GLN A 56 4.68 14.14 13.18
N GLU A 57 3.60 13.49 13.64
CA GLU A 57 2.81 13.94 14.78
C GLU A 57 3.55 13.68 16.10
N GLU A 58 4.23 12.54 16.21
CA GLU A 58 5.23 12.29 17.24
C GLU A 58 6.57 12.89 16.79
N GLU A 59 6.72 14.23 16.77
CA GLU A 59 8.08 14.78 16.89
C GLU A 59 8.63 14.27 18.22
N PRO A 60 9.57 13.31 18.24
CA PRO A 60 10.16 12.89 19.49
C PRO A 60 10.90 14.13 19.96
N ASP A 61 10.58 14.62 21.16
CA ASP A 61 11.53 15.46 21.85
C ASP A 61 12.73 14.53 22.15
N TYR A 62 13.67 14.48 21.20
CA TYR A 62 14.84 13.61 21.26
C TYR A 62 15.62 13.84 22.56
N THR A 63 15.47 15.01 23.20
CA THR A 63 16.07 15.28 24.51
C THR A 63 15.45 14.46 25.64
N ILE A 64 14.17 14.08 25.54
CA ILE A 64 13.47 13.24 26.53
C ILE A 64 13.69 11.76 26.20
N ALA A 65 13.60 11.38 24.92
CA ALA A 65 13.82 10.01 24.48
C ALA A 65 15.26 9.54 24.76
N ASP A 66 16.26 10.35 24.42
CA ASP A 66 17.67 10.02 24.69
C ASP A 66 17.95 9.94 26.18
N LYS A 67 17.31 10.80 27.00
CA LYS A 67 17.45 10.76 28.46
C LYS A 67 16.87 9.48 29.06
N ALA A 68 15.73 8.99 28.55
CA ALA A 68 15.14 7.73 28.99
C ALA A 68 16.02 6.51 28.66
N TRP A 69 16.69 6.52 27.50
CA TRP A 69 17.66 5.48 27.14
C TRP A 69 18.93 5.55 27.99
N MET A 70 19.46 6.76 28.23
CA MET A 70 20.64 6.98 29.09
C MET A 70 20.36 6.60 30.56
N ASP A 71 19.16 6.89 31.07
CA ASP A 71 18.76 6.51 32.44
C ASP A 71 18.56 4.99 32.56
N ALA A 72 18.11 4.30 31.51
CA ALA A 72 17.95 2.85 31.50
C ALA A 72 19.30 2.10 31.48
N GLU A 73 20.33 2.66 30.85
CA GLU A 73 21.69 2.08 30.85
C GLU A 73 22.37 2.17 32.23
N GLN A 74 21.96 3.13 33.07
CA GLN A 74 22.46 3.25 34.45
C GLN A 74 21.87 2.23 35.43
N TRP A 75 20.82 1.49 35.05
CA TRP A 75 20.17 0.51 35.93
C TRP A 75 20.87 -0.86 35.97
N ASP A 76 21.82 -1.12 35.08
CA ASP A 76 22.58 -2.39 35.03
C ASP A 76 23.89 -2.35 35.87
N GLU A 77 24.22 -1.24 36.54
CA GLU A 77 25.44 -1.11 37.38
C GLU A 77 25.20 -1.12 38.91
N GLN A 78 24.08 -1.67 39.41
CA GLN A 78 23.88 -1.91 40.86
C GLN A 78 23.81 -3.37 41.27
#